data_AF-A0A1F7TLS0-F1
#
_entry.id   AF-A0A1F7TLS0-F1
#
_cell.length_a   1.000
_cell.length_b   1.000
_cell.length_c   1.000
_cell.angle_alpha   90.00
_cell.angle_beta   90.00
_cell.angle_gamma   90.00
#
_symmetry.space_group_name_H-M   'P 1'
#
loop_
_entity.id
_entity.type
_entity.pdbx_description
1 polymer ?
#
loop_
_entity_poly.entity_id
_entity_poly.type
_entity_poly.pdbx_seq_one_letter_code
_entity_poly.pdbx_strand_id
1 'polypeptide(L)'
;MPLLFRLPLGLIVAALGFMIVWKTEVVFGWVGPIDWAERKMGTRMFLKFLGVGVAFVGIFIATNIVSDILGGFASMFAPNR
;
A
#
# COMPACT_ATOMS: atom_id res chain seq x y z
N MET A 1 -3.13 6.47 16.94
CA MET A 1 -2.58 7.72 16.34
C MET A 1 -3.73 8.71 16.16
N PRO A 2 -3.58 10.00 16.53
CA PRO A 2 -4.63 10.99 16.30
C PRO A 2 -4.97 11.11 14.81
N LEU A 3 -6.25 11.38 14.51
CA LEU A 3 -6.78 11.48 13.14
C LEU A 3 -5.97 12.46 12.27
N LEU A 4 -5.53 13.57 12.88
CA LEU A 4 -4.73 14.64 12.29
C LEU A 4 -3.37 14.18 11.74
N PHE A 5 -2.76 13.12 12.29
CA PHE A 5 -1.48 12.60 11.81
C PHE A 5 -1.64 11.41 10.87
N ARG A 6 -2.65 10.56 11.10
CA ARG A 6 -2.85 9.35 10.28
C ARG A 6 -3.28 9.69 8.85
N LEU A 7 -4.16 10.69 8.70
CA LEU A 7 -4.78 11.03 7.43
C LEU A 7 -3.75 11.58 6.43
N PRO A 8 -2.95 12.62 6.77
CA PRO A 8 -1.92 13.11 5.86
C PRO A 8 -0.83 12.06 5.60
N LEU A 9 -0.44 11.27 6.60
CA LEU A 9 0.58 10.24 6.43
C LEU A 9 0.10 9.13 5.47
N GLY A 10 -1.13 8.64 5.65
CA GLY A 10 -1.74 7.67 4.74
C GLY A 10 -1.89 8.21 3.32
N LEU A 11 -2.29 9.48 3.15
CA LEU A 11 -2.36 10.14 1.85
C LEU A 11 -0.97 10.28 1.18
N ILE A 12 0.07 10.64 1.94
CA ILE A 12 1.44 10.71 1.43
C ILE A 12 1.89 9.33 0.94
N VAL A 13 1.68 8.29 1.73
CA VAL A 13 2.02 6.91 1.35
C VAL A 13 1.24 6.47 0.10
N ALA A 14 -0.06 6.83 0.04
CA ALA A 14 -0.89 6.53 -1.12
C ALA A 14 -0.37 7.23 -2.39
N ALA A 15 0.00 8.51 -2.27
CA ALA A 15 0.57 9.30 -3.34
C ALA A 15 1.93 8.77 -3.80
N LEU A 16 2.79 8.29 -2.88
CA LEU A 16 4.05 7.63 -3.21
C LEU A 16 3.81 6.35 -4.01
N GLY A 17 2.87 5.50 -3.57
CA GLY A 17 2.48 4.30 -4.31
C GLY A 17 1.97 4.62 -5.71
N PHE A 18 1.11 5.64 -5.82
CA PHE A 18 0.61 6.12 -7.11
C PHE A 18 1.73 6.64 -8.02
N MET A 19 2.71 7.37 -7.49
CA MET A 19 3.86 7.83 -8.27
C MET A 19 4.70 6.68 -8.82
N ILE A 20 4.84 5.58 -8.09
CA ILE A 20 5.53 4.38 -8.59
C ILE A 20 4.80 3.79 -9.81
N VAL A 21 3.46 3.82 -9.80
CA VAL A 21 2.63 3.35 -10.92
C VAL A 21 2.67 4.31 -12.10
N TRP A 22 2.56 5.63 -11.86
CA TRP A 22 2.60 6.63 -12.93
C TRP A 22 3.98 6.66 -13.58
N LYS A 23 5.03 6.79 -12.77
CA LYS A 23 6.42 6.97 -13.23
C LYS A 23 7.22 5.68 -13.17
N THR A 24 6.62 4.56 -13.59
CA THR A 24 7.29 3.25 -13.55
C THR A 24 8.61 3.23 -14.29
N GLU A 25 8.74 3.89 -15.45
CA GLU A 25 10.00 3.93 -16.20
C GLU A 25 11.12 4.66 -15.43
N VAL A 26 10.77 5.71 -14.67
CA VAL A 26 11.74 6.43 -13.84
C VAL A 26 12.20 5.54 -12.68
N VAL A 27 11.26 4.87 -12.01
CA VAL A 27 11.57 3.93 -10.93
C VAL A 27 12.37 2.75 -11.44
N PHE A 28 12.03 2.24 -12.62
CA PHE A 28 12.79 1.18 -13.29
C PHE A 28 14.21 1.63 -13.65
N GLY A 29 14.39 2.88 -14.09
CA GLY A 29 15.71 3.45 -14.34
C GLY A 29 16.57 3.59 -13.08
N TRP A 30 15.96 3.68 -11.90
CA TRP A 30 16.68 3.73 -10.61
C TRP A 30 17.00 2.34 -10.04
N VAL A 31 16.04 1.42 -10.11
CA VAL A 31 16.16 0.08 -9.51
C VAL A 31 16.85 -0.91 -10.45
N GLY A 32 16.69 -0.73 -11.76
CA GLY A 32 17.14 -1.67 -12.77
C GLY A 32 16.25 -2.92 -12.86
N PRO A 33 16.65 -3.91 -13.69
CA PRO A 33 15.95 -5.17 -13.81
C PRO A 33 16.08 -6.01 -12.54
N ILE A 34 14.97 -6.62 -12.11
CA ILE A 34 14.89 -7.50 -10.95
C ILE A 34 14.76 -8.93 -11.47
N ASP A 35 15.76 -9.78 -11.23
CA ASP A 35 15.83 -11.15 -11.77
C ASP A 35 14.58 -11.99 -11.50
N TRP A 36 14.04 -11.92 -10.28
CA TRP A 36 12.82 -12.64 -9.93
C TRP A 36 11.61 -12.12 -10.70
N ALA A 37 11.51 -10.80 -10.89
CA ALA A 37 10.40 -10.18 -11.58
C ALA A 37 10.47 -10.47 -13.09
N GLU A 38 11.64 -10.34 -13.71
CA GLU A 38 11.86 -10.70 -15.12
C GLU A 38 11.49 -12.15 -15.41
N ARG A 39 11.86 -13.09 -14.52
CA ARG A 39 11.53 -14.51 -14.69
C ARG A 39 10.03 -14.82 -14.61
N LYS A 40 9.21 -13.94 -14.04
CA LYS A 40 7.81 -14.24 -13.71
C LYS A 40 6.80 -13.41 -14.49
N MET A 41 7.04 -12.11 -14.63
CA MET A 41 6.07 -11.17 -15.22
C MET A 41 6.70 -9.90 -15.83
N GLY A 42 8.02 -9.74 -15.76
CA GLY A 42 8.73 -8.51 -16.13
C GLY A 42 8.81 -7.52 -14.97
N THR A 43 9.97 -6.87 -14.81
CA THR A 43 10.23 -5.92 -13.72
C THR A 43 9.30 -4.71 -13.78
N ARG A 44 9.00 -4.21 -14.98
CA ARG A 44 8.09 -3.07 -15.16
C ARG A 44 6.68 -3.38 -14.66
N MET A 45 6.19 -4.59 -14.92
CA MET A 45 4.87 -5.02 -14.47
C MET A 45 4.87 -5.20 -12.94
N PHE A 46 5.93 -5.80 -12.39
CA PHE A 46 6.11 -5.94 -10.95
C PHE A 46 6.14 -4.59 -10.22
N LEU A 47 6.87 -3.61 -10.73
CA LEU A 47 6.93 -2.27 -10.13
C LEU A 47 5.55 -1.59 -10.10
N LYS A 48 4.72 -1.78 -11.13
CA LYS A 48 3.32 -1.31 -11.10
C LYS A 48 2.51 -2.00 -10.02
N PHE A 49 2.59 -3.32 -9.91
CA PHE A 49 1.88 -4.05 -8.85
C PHE A 49 2.35 -3.64 -7.45
N LEU A 50 3.65 -3.44 -7.28
CA LEU A 50 4.23 -2.93 -6.03
C LEU A 50 3.67 -1.54 -5.72
N GLY A 51 3.67 -0.62 -6.69
CA GLY A 51 3.12 0.73 -6.53
C GLY A 51 1.64 0.73 -6.18
N VAL A 52 0.84 -0.13 -6.82
CA VAL A 52 -0.57 -0.33 -6.46
C VAL A 52 -0.69 -0.84 -5.01
N GLY A 53 0.10 -1.84 -4.62
CA GLY A 53 0.10 -2.35 -3.24
C GLY A 53 0.44 -1.27 -2.21
N VAL A 54 1.47 -0.46 -2.47
CA VAL A 54 1.84 0.68 -1.61
C VAL A 54 0.72 1.72 -1.56
N ALA A 55 0.04 1.99 -2.68
CA ALA A 55 -1.08 2.92 -2.72
C ALA A 55 -2.24 2.44 -1.83
N PHE A 56 -2.57 1.15 -1.88
CA PHE A 56 -3.58 0.52 -1.02
C PHE A 56 -3.20 0.59 0.47
N VAL A 57 -1.93 0.35 0.81
CA VAL A 57 -1.45 0.47 2.19
C VAL A 57 -1.64 1.91 2.70
N GLY A 58 -1.34 2.92 1.88
CA GLY A 58 -1.59 4.32 2.24
C GLY A 58 -3.06 4.61 2.52
N ILE A 59 -3.97 4.07 1.70
CA ILE A 59 -5.42 4.20 1.91
C ILE A 59 -5.85 3.51 3.21
N PHE A 60 -5.32 2.33 3.53
CA PHE A 60 -5.63 1.62 4.77
C PHE A 60 -5.17 2.39 6.01
N ILE A 61 -4.02 3.05 5.94
CA ILE A 61 -3.52 3.92 7.01
C ILE A 61 -4.43 5.16 7.16
N ALA A 62 -4.83 5.78 6.05
CA ALA A 62 -5.67 6.99 6.08
C ALA A 62 -7.07 6.70 6.66
N THR A 63 -7.67 5.60 6.22
CA THR A 63 -9.03 5.20 6.59
C THR A 63 -9.12 4.51 7.95
N ASN A 64 -7.99 4.02 8.49
CA ASN A 64 -7.94 3.24 9.73
C ASN A 64 -8.80 1.97 9.70
N ILE A 65 -9.09 1.47 8.49
CA ILE A 65 -9.89 0.25 8.25
C ILE A 65 -9.34 -0.94 9.04
N VAL A 66 -8.02 -1.01 9.26
CA VAL A 66 -7.40 -2.12 10.00
C VAL A 66 -7.92 -2.20 11.44
N SER A 67 -8.08 -1.07 12.13
CA SER A 67 -8.62 -1.07 13.50
C SER A 67 -10.10 -1.45 13.52
N ASP A 68 -10.87 -1.00 12.52
CA ASP A 68 -12.30 -1.30 12.43
C ASP A 68 -12.55 -2.78 12.11
N ILE A 69 -11.74 -3.35 11.20
CA ILE A 69 -11.78 -4.78 10.87
C ILE A 69 -11.40 -5.62 12.10
N LEU A 70 -10.29 -5.30 12.76
CA LEU A 70 -9.86 -6.04 13.95
C LEU A 70 -10.86 -5.92 15.10
N GLY A 71 -11.49 -4.76 15.28
CA GLY A 71 -12.58 -4.57 16.25
C GLY A 71 -13.81 -5.41 15.92
N GLY A 72 -14.18 -5.49 14.64
CA GLY A 72 -15.27 -6.34 14.16
C GLY A 72 -14.99 -7.83 14.34
N PHE A 73 -13.78 -8.30 14.02
CA PHE A 73 -13.39 -9.68 14.28
C PHE A 73 -13.32 -9.98 15.78
N ALA A 74 -12.77 -9.07 16.59
CA ALA A 74 -12.69 -9.24 18.03
C ALA A 74 -14.08 -9.34 18.67
N SER A 75 -15.08 -8.58 18.21
CA SER A 75 -16.44 -8.65 18.74
C SER A 75 -17.20 -9.93 18.34
N MET A 76 -16.83 -10.56 17.22
CA MET A 76 -17.37 -11.86 16.81
C MET A 76 -16.84 -13.02 17.68
N PHE A 77 -15.59 -12.94 18.15
CA PHE A 77 -14.97 -13.99 18.97
C PHE A 77 -15.06 -13.73 20.49
N ALA A 78 -15.12 -12.47 20.91
CA ALA A 78 -15.36 -12.03 22.27
C ALA A 78 -16.60 -11.11 22.30
N PRO A 79 -17.82 -11.67 22.15
CA PRO A 79 -19.04 -10.90 22.28
C PRO A 79 -19.20 -10.50 23.75
N ASN A 80 -18.73 -9.30 24.10
CA ASN A 80 -18.92 -8.75 25.43
C ASN A 80 -20.42 -8.45 25.58
N ARG A 81 -21.07 -9.09 26.56
CA ARG A 81 -22.42 -8.76 26.99
C ARG A 81 -22.45 -7.37 27.62
#